data_AF-A0A1F7X5F6-F1
#
_entry.id   AF-A0A1F7X5F6-F1
#
_cell.length_a   1.000
_cell.length_b   1.000
_cell.length_c   1.000
_cell.angle_alpha   90.00
_cell.angle_beta   90.00
_cell.angle_gamma   90.00
#
_symmetry.space_group_name_H-M   'P 1'
#
loop_
_entity.id
_entity.type
_entity.pdbx_description
1 polymer ?
#
loop_
_entity_poly.entity_id
_entity_poly.type
_entity_poly.pdbx_seq_one_letter_code
_entity_poly.pdbx_strand_id
1 'polypeptide(L)'
;MQKLFSNPYFPELSRVTQITSSHCGPATLEMLLGFLGIEVDQEAIVETTGVGQKLPVHGMIISEMGEAVRKLAPQVQFWFKANSSLNELSQLVRNYKYPVGIEWQGVFYEDADDDNGHYSVITHIDTTNNIIMVADPYKRFAGTDRIFHILEFEDRWWDENEIKDPYTGKVSQERDYHMMFVITPKQENFPETFEMIRG
;
A
#
# COMPACT_ATOMS: atom_id res chain seq x y z
N MET A 1 -22.94 -17.69 2.53
CA MET A 1 -21.90 -16.64 2.51
C MET A 1 -20.91 -16.76 1.35
N GLN A 2 -20.60 -17.96 0.83
CA GLN A 2 -19.60 -18.17 -0.24
C GLN A 2 -19.89 -17.55 -1.63
N LYS A 3 -21.07 -16.98 -1.88
CA LYS A 3 -21.47 -16.46 -3.22
C LYS A 3 -21.34 -14.94 -3.40
N LEU A 4 -20.96 -14.18 -2.37
CA LEU A 4 -20.91 -12.72 -2.43
C LEU A 4 -19.62 -12.16 -3.04
N PHE A 5 -18.56 -12.97 -3.21
CA PHE A 5 -17.21 -12.50 -3.53
C PHE A 5 -16.52 -13.30 -4.64
N SER A 6 -17.26 -13.94 -5.56
CA SER A 6 -16.62 -14.69 -6.64
C SER A 6 -15.90 -13.81 -7.66
N ASN A 7 -16.19 -12.50 -7.68
CA ASN A 7 -15.53 -11.52 -8.53
C ASN A 7 -14.81 -10.49 -7.66
N PRO A 8 -13.54 -10.15 -7.98
CA PRO A 8 -12.83 -9.07 -7.31
C PRO A 8 -13.57 -7.73 -7.46
N TYR A 9 -13.54 -6.88 -6.42
CA TYR A 9 -14.19 -5.56 -6.47
C TYR A 9 -13.55 -4.62 -7.51
N PHE A 10 -12.23 -4.72 -7.66
CA PHE A 10 -11.46 -4.13 -8.76
C PHE A 10 -10.95 -5.26 -9.67
N PRO A 11 -11.70 -5.70 -10.69
CA PRO A 11 -11.29 -6.82 -11.54
C PRO A 11 -10.04 -6.52 -12.39
N GLU A 12 -9.73 -5.24 -12.64
CA GLU A 12 -8.56 -4.78 -13.41
C GLU A 12 -7.27 -4.75 -12.57
N LEU A 13 -7.37 -4.79 -11.24
CA LEU A 13 -6.20 -4.79 -10.35
C LEU A 13 -5.57 -6.19 -10.33
N SER A 14 -4.35 -6.35 -10.81
CA SER A 14 -3.62 -7.61 -10.66
C SER A 14 -3.28 -7.87 -9.19
N ARG A 15 -3.44 -9.10 -8.71
CA ARG A 15 -2.96 -9.52 -7.37
C ARG A 15 -1.60 -10.19 -7.53
N VAL A 16 -0.54 -9.41 -7.38
CA VAL A 16 0.83 -9.88 -7.62
C VAL A 16 1.45 -10.44 -6.35
N THR A 17 2.43 -11.32 -6.50
CA THR A 17 3.22 -11.86 -5.38
C THR A 17 4.51 -11.05 -5.24
N GLN A 18 4.89 -10.70 -4.01
CA GLN A 18 6.19 -10.09 -3.75
C GLN A 18 7.34 -11.07 -4.07
N ILE A 19 8.40 -10.57 -4.74
CA ILE A 19 9.54 -11.41 -5.16
C ILE A 19 10.28 -12.00 -3.95
N THR A 20 10.53 -11.19 -2.92
CA THR A 20 11.12 -11.62 -1.64
C THR A 20 10.30 -11.09 -0.47
N SER A 21 10.61 -11.51 0.76
CA SER A 21 9.97 -11.03 2.00
C SER A 21 10.00 -9.51 2.18
N SER A 22 10.90 -8.79 1.50
CA SER A 22 11.06 -7.34 1.61
C SER A 22 10.52 -6.55 0.41
N HIS A 23 9.84 -7.21 -0.54
CA HIS A 23 9.30 -6.58 -1.75
C HIS A 23 7.82 -6.17 -1.66
N CYS A 24 7.21 -6.17 -0.45
CA CYS A 24 5.80 -5.81 -0.30
C CYS A 24 5.48 -4.39 -0.83
N GLY A 25 6.38 -3.43 -0.62
CA GLY A 25 6.27 -2.07 -1.16
C GLY A 25 6.31 -2.02 -2.69
N PRO A 26 7.37 -2.51 -3.34
CA PRO A 26 7.43 -2.66 -4.80
C PRO A 26 6.23 -3.42 -5.39
N ALA A 27 5.79 -4.52 -4.77
CA ALA A 27 4.64 -5.30 -5.23
C ALA A 27 3.34 -4.49 -5.15
N THR A 28 3.17 -3.70 -4.09
CA THR A 28 2.01 -2.80 -3.93
C THR A 28 1.99 -1.73 -5.02
N LEU A 29 3.14 -1.13 -5.36
CA LEU A 29 3.23 -0.18 -6.46
C LEU A 29 2.96 -0.82 -7.83
N GLU A 30 3.48 -2.01 -8.10
CA GLU A 30 3.18 -2.78 -9.32
C GLU A 30 1.66 -2.97 -9.47
N MET A 31 0.96 -3.37 -8.41
CA MET A 31 -0.50 -3.51 -8.44
C MET A 31 -1.20 -2.17 -8.75
N LEU A 32 -0.87 -1.10 -8.01
CA LEU A 32 -1.54 0.20 -8.17
C LEU A 32 -1.26 0.85 -9.53
N LEU A 33 -0.04 0.73 -10.07
CA LEU A 33 0.30 1.21 -11.41
C LEU A 33 -0.40 0.36 -12.50
N GLY A 34 -0.40 -0.96 -12.32
CA GLY A 34 -1.08 -1.89 -13.23
C GLY A 34 -2.58 -1.62 -13.34
N PHE A 35 -3.24 -1.24 -12.24
CA PHE A 35 -4.65 -0.81 -12.26
C PHE A 35 -4.91 0.39 -13.18
N LEU A 36 -3.93 1.28 -13.35
CA LEU A 36 -3.99 2.42 -14.27
C LEU A 36 -3.49 2.07 -15.68
N GLY A 37 -3.22 0.80 -15.97
CA GLY A 37 -2.68 0.33 -17.25
C GLY A 37 -1.20 0.67 -17.44
N ILE A 38 -0.45 0.91 -16.37
CA ILE A 38 0.98 1.22 -16.42
C ILE A 38 1.75 -0.02 -15.98
N GLU A 39 2.45 -0.63 -16.94
CA GLU A 39 3.23 -1.84 -16.71
C GLU A 39 4.62 -1.49 -16.17
N VAL A 40 4.85 -1.82 -14.90
CA VAL A 40 6.12 -1.67 -14.19
C VAL A 40 6.27 -2.86 -13.27
N ASP A 41 7.40 -3.56 -13.31
CA ASP A 41 7.69 -4.67 -12.39
C ASP A 41 8.41 -4.21 -11.12
N GLN A 42 8.42 -5.09 -10.12
CA GLN A 42 9.09 -4.89 -8.83
C GLN A 42 10.59 -4.58 -8.95
N GLU A 43 11.29 -5.19 -9.89
CA GLU A 43 12.73 -4.99 -10.07
C GLU A 43 13.02 -3.58 -10.58
N ALA A 44 12.26 -3.09 -11.56
CA ALA A 44 12.38 -1.73 -12.07
C ALA A 44 12.13 -0.67 -10.98
N ILE A 45 11.19 -0.92 -10.07
CA ILE A 45 10.92 -0.05 -8.91
C ILE A 45 12.15 0.04 -7.99
N VAL A 46 12.73 -1.11 -7.65
CA VAL A 46 13.89 -1.21 -6.75
C VAL A 46 15.13 -0.57 -7.39
N GLU A 47 15.38 -0.82 -8.67
CA GLU A 47 16.51 -0.26 -9.41
C GLU A 47 16.40 1.26 -9.53
N THR A 48 15.21 1.78 -9.85
CA THR A 48 14.99 3.21 -10.09
C THR A 48 15.16 4.08 -8.84
N THR A 49 14.87 3.49 -7.68
CA THR A 49 15.04 4.12 -6.36
C THR A 49 16.39 3.85 -5.73
N GLY A 50 17.17 2.89 -6.27
CA GLY A 50 18.49 2.55 -5.74
C GLY A 50 18.46 1.89 -4.36
N VAL A 51 17.31 1.38 -3.92
CA VAL A 51 17.11 0.83 -2.57
C VAL A 51 17.55 -0.63 -2.43
N GLY A 52 18.00 -1.27 -3.51
CA GLY A 52 18.27 -2.72 -3.53
C GLY A 52 19.19 -3.24 -2.42
N GLN A 53 20.18 -2.44 -1.99
CA GLN A 53 21.06 -2.83 -0.87
C GLN A 53 20.39 -2.74 0.51
N LYS A 54 19.49 -1.76 0.71
CA LYS A 54 18.80 -1.58 2.00
C LYS A 54 17.52 -2.39 2.10
N LEU A 55 16.92 -2.76 0.97
CA LEU A 55 15.63 -3.42 0.88
C LEU A 55 15.53 -4.67 1.77
N PRO A 56 16.52 -5.60 1.80
CA PRO A 56 16.42 -6.79 2.65
C PRO A 56 16.37 -6.52 4.16
N VAL A 57 16.79 -5.33 4.59
CA VAL A 57 16.93 -4.97 6.01
C VAL A 57 15.84 -3.99 6.44
N HIS A 58 15.54 -2.99 5.61
CA HIS A 58 14.66 -1.87 5.97
C HIS A 58 13.46 -1.72 5.03
N GLY A 59 13.30 -2.59 4.03
CA GLY A 59 12.26 -2.42 3.03
C GLY A 59 12.37 -1.10 2.27
N MET A 60 11.21 -0.56 1.91
CA MET A 60 11.04 0.66 1.13
C MET A 60 10.04 1.56 1.87
N ILE A 61 10.33 2.86 1.98
CA ILE A 61 9.45 3.82 2.67
C ILE A 61 8.58 4.61 1.70
N ILE A 62 7.51 5.26 2.19
CA ILE A 62 6.56 6.06 1.40
C ILE A 62 7.24 7.10 0.50
N SER A 63 8.27 7.80 0.97
CA SER A 63 8.96 8.82 0.15
C SER A 63 9.68 8.20 -1.05
N GLU A 64 10.23 6.99 -0.89
CA GLU A 64 10.88 6.27 -1.98
C GLU A 64 9.84 5.74 -2.97
N MET A 65 8.66 5.35 -2.48
CA MET A 65 7.55 4.98 -3.35
C MET A 65 7.10 6.14 -4.23
N GLY A 66 6.94 7.33 -3.64
CA GLY A 66 6.65 8.56 -4.39
C GLY A 66 7.73 8.87 -5.43
N GLU A 67 9.01 8.70 -5.06
CA GLU A 67 10.13 8.84 -6.00
C GLU A 67 10.08 7.83 -7.15
N ALA A 68 9.77 6.55 -6.87
CA ALA A 68 9.62 5.53 -7.90
C ALA A 68 8.53 5.92 -8.90
N VAL A 69 7.35 6.28 -8.42
CA VAL A 69 6.21 6.68 -9.27
C VAL A 69 6.56 7.92 -10.09
N ARG A 70 7.19 8.93 -9.49
CA ARG A 70 7.60 10.15 -10.21
C ARG A 70 8.55 9.85 -11.37
N LYS A 71 9.48 8.90 -11.20
CA LYS A 71 10.48 8.54 -12.21
C LYS A 71 9.94 7.59 -13.28
N LEU A 72 9.18 6.56 -12.87
CA LEU A 72 8.71 5.48 -13.76
C LEU A 72 7.39 5.82 -14.45
N ALA A 73 6.54 6.60 -13.80
CA ALA A 73 5.19 6.90 -14.26
C ALA A 73 4.88 8.41 -14.15
N PRO A 74 5.64 9.28 -14.83
CA PRO A 74 5.49 10.74 -14.70
C PRO A 74 4.14 11.27 -15.18
N GLN A 75 3.28 10.45 -15.79
CA GLN A 75 1.92 10.79 -16.21
C GLN A 75 0.87 10.67 -15.09
N VAL A 76 1.18 10.05 -13.96
CA VAL A 76 0.30 9.90 -12.79
C VAL A 76 0.78 10.74 -11.62
N GLN A 77 -0.01 10.76 -10.55
CA GLN A 77 0.28 11.41 -9.29
C GLN A 77 0.23 10.37 -8.16
N PHE A 78 1.31 10.33 -7.37
CA PHE A 78 1.32 9.63 -6.10
C PHE A 78 0.79 10.56 -5.00
N TRP A 79 -0.18 10.08 -4.23
CA TRP A 79 -0.73 10.77 -3.08
C TRP A 79 -0.56 9.91 -1.84
N PHE A 80 -0.25 10.54 -0.71
CA PHE A 80 -0.18 9.82 0.56
C PHE A 80 -0.72 10.69 1.71
N LYS A 81 -1.09 10.04 2.80
CA LYS A 81 -1.58 10.68 4.01
C LYS A 81 -1.36 9.79 5.23
N ALA A 82 -0.78 10.37 6.27
CA ALA A 82 -0.77 9.78 7.62
C ALA A 82 -2.01 10.22 8.41
N ASN A 83 -2.31 9.54 9.53
CA ASN A 83 -3.49 9.82 10.38
C ASN A 83 -4.81 9.77 9.59
N SER A 84 -4.90 8.84 8.65
CA SER A 84 -6.10 8.66 7.85
C SER A 84 -7.23 8.05 8.67
N SER A 85 -8.47 8.33 8.26
CA SER A 85 -9.65 7.69 8.84
C SER A 85 -10.17 6.57 7.94
N LEU A 86 -10.82 5.58 8.53
CA LEU A 86 -11.56 4.55 7.79
C LEU A 86 -12.60 5.16 6.83
N ASN A 87 -13.21 6.29 7.21
CA ASN A 87 -14.16 6.99 6.35
C ASN A 87 -13.51 7.53 5.07
N GLU A 88 -12.29 8.09 5.15
CA GLU A 88 -11.55 8.54 3.97
C GLU A 88 -11.13 7.36 3.10
N LEU A 89 -10.62 6.29 3.72
CA LEU A 89 -10.28 5.05 3.04
C LEU A 89 -11.49 4.47 2.28
N SER A 90 -12.65 4.43 2.95
CA SER A 90 -13.93 4.02 2.36
C SER A 90 -14.36 4.94 1.22
N GLN A 91 -14.18 6.26 1.34
CA GLN A 91 -14.50 7.19 0.27
C GLN A 91 -13.62 6.96 -0.96
N LEU A 92 -12.31 6.81 -0.79
CA LEU A 92 -11.37 6.54 -1.90
C LEU A 92 -11.75 5.25 -2.65
N VAL A 93 -11.99 4.17 -1.91
CA VAL A 93 -12.32 2.86 -2.50
C VAL A 93 -13.72 2.81 -3.10
N ARG A 94 -14.73 3.34 -2.39
CA ARG A 94 -16.13 3.14 -2.78
C ARG A 94 -16.67 4.25 -3.68
N ASN A 95 -16.25 5.49 -3.47
CA ASN A 95 -16.80 6.65 -4.17
C ASN A 95 -15.87 7.08 -5.30
N TYR A 96 -14.57 7.22 -5.02
CA TYR A 96 -13.58 7.59 -6.04
C TYR A 96 -13.12 6.39 -6.89
N LYS A 97 -13.43 5.17 -6.47
CA LYS A 97 -13.11 3.93 -7.20
C LYS A 97 -11.60 3.74 -7.43
N TYR A 98 -10.78 4.13 -6.47
CA TYR A 98 -9.35 3.81 -6.48
C TYR A 98 -9.02 2.75 -5.44
N PRO A 99 -8.25 1.70 -5.79
CA PRO A 99 -7.60 0.86 -4.80
C PRO A 99 -6.57 1.71 -4.02
N VAL A 100 -6.43 1.43 -2.72
CA VAL A 100 -5.60 2.25 -1.83
C VAL A 100 -4.51 1.41 -1.21
N GLY A 101 -3.25 1.80 -1.39
CA GLY A 101 -2.13 1.23 -0.68
C GLY A 101 -2.15 1.65 0.80
N ILE A 102 -1.72 0.76 1.68
CA ILE A 102 -1.64 0.97 3.12
C ILE A 102 -0.32 0.42 3.65
N GLU A 103 0.13 0.96 4.77
CA GLU A 103 1.21 0.43 5.59
C GLU A 103 0.64 0.02 6.95
N TRP A 104 0.89 -1.21 7.37
CA TRP A 104 0.23 -1.83 8.52
C TRP A 104 1.03 -3.00 9.07
N GLN A 105 0.70 -3.47 10.28
CA GLN A 105 1.25 -4.68 10.88
C GLN A 105 0.63 -5.92 10.23
N GLY A 106 1.39 -6.55 9.33
CA GLY A 106 0.92 -7.68 8.54
C GLY A 106 0.61 -8.93 9.36
N VAL A 107 -0.32 -9.76 8.88
CA VAL A 107 -0.65 -11.04 9.50
C VAL A 107 0.06 -12.17 8.75
N PHE A 108 1.15 -12.67 9.33
CA PHE A 108 2.04 -13.68 8.72
C PHE A 108 1.98 -15.06 9.37
N TYR A 109 1.15 -15.25 10.40
CA TYR A 109 1.04 -16.51 11.16
C TYR A 109 2.41 -16.99 11.69
N GLU A 110 2.82 -18.21 11.38
CA GLU A 110 4.08 -18.81 11.85
C GLU A 110 5.33 -18.27 11.12
N ASP A 111 5.13 -17.47 10.06
CA ASP A 111 6.21 -17.09 9.15
C ASP A 111 6.94 -15.80 9.60
N ALA A 112 6.38 -15.04 10.55
CA ALA A 112 6.99 -13.84 11.13
C ALA A 112 6.31 -13.45 12.46
N ASP A 113 6.94 -12.58 13.24
CA ASP A 113 6.31 -11.95 14.40
C ASP A 113 5.12 -11.08 13.97
N ASP A 114 4.12 -10.95 14.84
CA ASP A 114 2.86 -10.24 14.57
C ASP A 114 3.01 -8.73 14.33
N ASP A 115 4.16 -8.17 14.73
CA ASP A 115 4.49 -6.73 14.65
C ASP A 115 5.47 -6.41 13.50
N ASN A 116 5.38 -7.13 12.38
CA ASN A 116 6.18 -6.80 11.19
C ASN A 116 5.39 -5.89 10.23
N GLY A 117 6.02 -4.77 9.91
CA GLY A 117 5.59 -3.83 8.89
C GLY A 117 5.33 -4.48 7.53
N HIS A 118 4.24 -4.05 6.89
CA HIS A 118 3.80 -4.60 5.62
C HIS A 118 3.05 -3.59 4.77
N TYR A 119 3.23 -3.70 3.45
CA TYR A 119 2.43 -2.96 2.48
C TYR A 119 1.41 -3.88 1.80
N SER A 120 0.20 -3.37 1.63
CA SER A 120 -0.87 -4.09 0.93
C SER A 120 -1.84 -3.09 0.29
N VAL A 121 -2.80 -3.60 -0.49
CA VAL A 121 -3.81 -2.77 -1.16
C VAL A 121 -5.20 -3.08 -0.63
N ILE A 122 -5.91 -2.07 -0.15
CA ILE A 122 -7.33 -2.15 0.16
C ILE A 122 -8.13 -2.16 -1.14
N THR A 123 -8.94 -3.21 -1.31
CA THR A 123 -9.75 -3.42 -2.51
C THR A 123 -11.24 -3.23 -2.25
N HIS A 124 -11.70 -3.38 -1.00
CA HIS A 124 -13.10 -3.19 -0.65
C HIS A 124 -13.27 -2.84 0.83
N ILE A 125 -14.29 -2.02 1.14
CA ILE A 125 -14.70 -1.72 2.51
C ILE A 125 -16.22 -1.80 2.59
N ASP A 126 -16.72 -2.55 3.58
CA ASP A 126 -18.12 -2.61 3.96
C ASP A 126 -18.26 -2.38 5.47
N THR A 127 -18.50 -1.11 5.83
CA THR A 127 -18.73 -0.70 7.21
C THR A 127 -20.03 -1.24 7.81
N THR A 128 -21.01 -1.63 6.98
CA THR A 128 -22.27 -2.21 7.47
C THR A 128 -22.06 -3.64 7.95
N ASN A 129 -21.26 -4.40 7.21
CA ASN A 129 -20.94 -5.79 7.55
C ASN A 129 -19.63 -5.94 8.35
N ASN A 130 -18.98 -4.83 8.72
CA ASN A 130 -17.72 -4.81 9.46
C ASN A 130 -16.60 -5.61 8.74
N ILE A 131 -16.44 -5.35 7.44
CA ILE A 131 -15.49 -6.07 6.57
C ILE A 131 -14.60 -5.07 5.82
N ILE A 132 -13.31 -5.41 5.73
CA ILE A 132 -12.36 -4.83 4.79
C ILE A 132 -11.67 -5.94 4.01
N MET A 133 -11.42 -5.71 2.72
CA MET A 133 -10.72 -6.63 1.84
C MET A 133 -9.36 -6.08 1.43
N VAL A 134 -8.35 -6.94 1.45
CA VAL A 134 -6.94 -6.58 1.25
C VAL A 134 -6.31 -7.50 0.21
N ALA A 135 -5.81 -6.94 -0.89
CA ALA A 135 -4.88 -7.63 -1.78
C ALA A 135 -3.48 -7.57 -1.16
N ASP A 136 -3.09 -8.71 -0.57
CA ASP A 136 -1.85 -8.87 0.17
C ASP A 136 -0.80 -9.55 -0.73
N PRO A 137 0.34 -8.91 -1.03
CA PRO A 137 1.34 -9.47 -1.92
C PRO A 137 2.15 -10.61 -1.29
N TYR A 138 1.95 -10.91 0.01
CA TYR A 138 2.66 -11.98 0.69
C TYR A 138 2.35 -13.33 0.06
N LYS A 139 3.39 -14.14 -0.17
CA LYS A 139 3.34 -15.38 -0.98
C LYS A 139 2.22 -16.35 -0.60
N ARG A 140 1.82 -16.38 0.67
CA ARG A 140 0.75 -17.24 1.18
C ARG A 140 -0.65 -16.80 0.76
N PHE A 141 -0.84 -15.51 0.48
CA PHE A 141 -2.13 -14.88 0.26
C PHE A 141 -2.27 -14.24 -1.11
N ALA A 142 -1.15 -14.01 -1.81
CA ALA A 142 -1.13 -13.41 -3.12
C ALA A 142 -2.03 -14.18 -4.11
N GLY A 143 -2.63 -13.43 -5.04
CA GLY A 143 -3.58 -13.95 -6.02
C GLY A 143 -5.05 -13.88 -5.60
N THR A 144 -5.35 -13.59 -4.32
CA THR A 144 -6.72 -13.38 -3.83
C THR A 144 -6.79 -12.22 -2.85
N ASP A 145 -8.00 -11.71 -2.62
CA ASP A 145 -8.24 -10.72 -1.57
C ASP A 145 -8.47 -11.47 -0.24
N ARG A 146 -7.77 -11.03 0.80
CA ARG A 146 -8.02 -11.42 2.20
C ARG A 146 -9.19 -10.61 2.75
N ILE A 147 -9.88 -11.15 3.74
CA ILE A 147 -11.01 -10.52 4.39
C ILE A 147 -10.66 -10.38 5.88
N PHE A 148 -10.82 -9.18 6.42
CA PHE A 148 -10.62 -8.88 7.84
C PHE A 148 -11.84 -8.16 8.41
N HIS A 149 -11.98 -8.25 9.73
CA HIS A 149 -12.83 -7.32 10.45
C HIS A 149 -12.18 -5.93 10.47
N ILE A 150 -12.98 -4.88 10.34
CA ILE A 150 -12.46 -3.50 10.30
C ILE A 150 -11.70 -3.16 11.58
N LEU A 151 -12.21 -3.57 12.75
CA LEU A 151 -11.55 -3.32 14.04
C LEU A 151 -10.18 -4.00 14.13
N GLU A 152 -10.07 -5.24 13.63
CA GLU A 152 -8.79 -5.96 13.59
C GLU A 152 -7.78 -5.26 12.66
N PHE A 153 -8.26 -4.74 11.53
CA PHE A 153 -7.45 -3.94 10.63
C PHE A 153 -7.00 -2.62 11.27
N GLU A 154 -7.92 -1.86 11.89
CA GLU A 154 -7.61 -0.56 12.50
C GLU A 154 -6.57 -0.71 13.63
N ASP A 155 -6.68 -1.75 14.47
CA ASP A 155 -5.70 -2.02 15.53
C ASP A 155 -4.29 -2.30 14.98
N ARG A 156 -4.20 -2.76 13.73
CA ARG A 156 -2.96 -3.08 13.02
C ARG A 156 -2.52 -2.00 12.03
N TRP A 157 -3.28 -0.93 11.84
CA TRP A 157 -3.02 0.04 10.77
C TRP A 157 -1.93 1.06 11.15
N TRP A 158 -0.74 0.57 11.46
CA TRP A 158 0.42 1.39 11.77
C TRP A 158 1.71 0.61 11.49
N ASP A 159 2.84 1.31 11.40
CA ASP A 159 4.19 0.71 11.40
C ASP A 159 5.25 1.67 11.95
N GLU A 160 6.45 1.17 12.22
CA GLU A 160 7.63 1.95 12.60
C GLU A 160 8.77 1.75 11.61
N ASN A 161 9.18 2.83 10.96
CA ASN A 161 10.24 2.85 9.96
C ASN A 161 11.52 3.51 10.47
N GLU A 162 12.66 2.88 10.17
CA GLU A 162 13.98 3.48 10.37
C GLU A 162 14.37 4.36 9.20
N ILE A 163 14.38 5.67 9.43
CA ILE A 163 14.80 6.65 8.44
C ILE A 163 16.21 7.13 8.77
N LYS A 164 17.11 6.96 7.80
CA LYS A 164 18.47 7.48 7.88
C LYS A 164 18.57 8.80 7.15
N ASP A 165 18.92 9.86 7.89
CA ASP A 165 19.20 11.17 7.31
C ASP A 165 20.39 11.05 6.32
N PRO A 166 20.22 11.45 5.04
CA PRO A 166 21.26 11.28 4.02
C PRO A 166 22.46 12.22 4.22
N TYR A 167 22.29 13.33 4.95
CA TYR A 167 23.33 14.33 5.21
C TYR A 167 24.07 14.06 6.52
N THR A 168 23.34 13.72 7.59
CA THR A 168 23.92 13.52 8.92
C THR A 168 24.21 12.06 9.24
N GLY A 169 23.61 11.12 8.50
CA GLY A 169 23.69 9.69 8.77
C GLY A 169 22.97 9.24 10.03
N LYS A 170 22.28 10.17 10.74
CA LYS A 170 21.52 9.88 11.95
C LYS A 170 20.28 9.06 11.59
N VAL A 171 20.04 8.01 12.37
CA VAL A 171 18.82 7.21 12.29
C VAL A 171 17.76 7.81 13.22
N SER A 172 16.55 7.95 12.71
CA SER A 172 15.34 8.28 13.47
C SER A 172 14.26 7.24 13.18
N GLN A 173 13.45 6.94 14.19
CA GLN A 173 12.22 6.17 13.99
C GLN A 173 11.11 7.13 13.58
N GLU A 174 10.40 6.79 12.51
CA GLU A 174 9.17 7.44 12.10
C GLU A 174 8.03 6.45 12.23
N ARG A 175 6.92 6.87 12.84
CA ARG A 175 5.75 6.01 13.02
C ARG A 175 4.69 6.38 11.99
N ASP A 176 4.40 5.45 11.10
CA ASP A 176 3.42 5.58 10.04
C ASP A 176 2.05 5.13 10.55
N TYR A 177 1.41 5.99 11.36
CA TYR A 177 0.09 5.71 11.91
C TYR A 177 -1.01 6.00 10.88
N HIS A 178 -1.86 5.01 10.62
CA HIS A 178 -2.96 5.08 9.64
C HIS A 178 -2.50 5.64 8.28
N MET A 179 -1.38 5.12 7.80
CA MET A 179 -0.79 5.54 6.53
C MET A 179 -1.56 4.94 5.36
N MET A 180 -1.97 5.79 4.42
CA MET A 180 -2.50 5.38 3.14
C MET A 180 -1.84 6.12 1.99
N PHE A 181 -1.85 5.51 0.82
CA PHE A 181 -1.41 6.12 -0.41
C PHE A 181 -2.22 5.60 -1.61
N VAL A 182 -2.31 6.43 -2.64
CA VAL A 182 -3.06 6.12 -3.86
C VAL A 182 -2.34 6.72 -5.06
N ILE A 183 -2.42 6.03 -6.19
CA ILE A 183 -1.92 6.53 -7.47
C ILE A 183 -3.12 6.88 -8.33
N THR A 184 -3.13 8.09 -8.89
CA THR A 184 -4.24 8.59 -9.71
C THR A 184 -3.71 9.24 -10.99
N PRO A 185 -4.55 9.42 -12.02
CA PRO A 185 -4.28 10.39 -13.07
C PRO A 185 -4.00 11.78 -12.49
N LYS A 186 -3.13 12.57 -13.14
CA LYS A 186 -2.70 13.89 -12.64
C LYS A 186 -3.81 14.92 -12.46
N GLN A 187 -4.88 14.78 -13.24
CA GLN A 187 -6.06 15.65 -13.18
C GLN A 187 -6.95 15.38 -11.96
N GLU A 188 -6.79 14.22 -11.30
CA GLU A 188 -7.53 13.89 -10.09
C GLU A 188 -7.10 14.83 -8.96
N ASN A 189 -8.06 15.31 -8.19
CA ASN A 189 -7.82 16.11 -7.01
C ASN A 189 -8.77 15.68 -5.90
N PHE A 190 -8.27 15.63 -4.68
CA PHE A 190 -9.07 15.35 -3.50
C PHE A 190 -9.49 16.65 -2.82
N PRO A 191 -10.63 16.67 -2.12
CA PRO A 191 -11.01 17.81 -1.29
C PRO A 191 -9.88 18.16 -0.31
N GLU A 192 -9.68 19.46 -0.02
CA GLU A 192 -8.67 19.90 0.95
C GLU A 192 -8.86 19.23 2.32
N THR A 193 -10.10 18.89 2.67
CA THR A 193 -10.45 18.18 3.91
C THR A 193 -9.88 16.77 4.01
N PHE A 194 -9.43 16.16 2.91
CA PHE A 194 -8.71 14.89 2.95
C PHE A 194 -7.24 15.08 3.33
N GLU A 195 -6.69 16.29 3.18
CA GLU A 195 -5.31 16.62 3.52
C GLU A 195 -4.26 15.71 2.85
N MET A 196 -4.57 15.19 1.65
CA MET A 196 -3.66 14.35 0.87
C MET A 196 -2.44 15.15 0.42
N ILE A 197 -1.25 14.56 0.58
CA ILE A 197 0.02 15.15 0.17
C ILE A 197 0.43 14.57 -1.18
N ARG A 198 0.91 15.42 -2.10
CA ARG A 198 1.53 14.99 -3.37
C ARG A 198 2.97 14.55 -3.10
N GLY A 199 3.31 13.31 -3.47
CA GLY A 199 4.69 12.78 -3.46
C GLY A 199 5.49 13.06 -4.73
#